data_AF-A0A0M9UK74-F1
#
_entry.id   AF-A0A0M9UK74-F1
#
_cell.length_a   1.000
_cell.length_b   1.000
_cell.length_c   1.000
_cell.angle_alpha   90.00
_cell.angle_beta   90.00
_cell.angle_gamma   90.00
#
_symmetry.space_group_name_H-M   'P 1'
#
loop_
_entity.id
_entity.type
_entity.pdbx_description
1 polymer ?
#
loop_
_entity_poly.entity_id
_entity_poly.type
_entity_poly.pdbx_seq_one_letter_code
_entity_poly.pdbx_strand_id
1 'polypeptide(L)'
;MTDEQTSGALTPTRDAALSRPDFPVARVARRLGLDPEGAELALRDDERVRAALARSVEEFLAADDDRRAGRPPSSELALDPDFPTGVGMALVGAAVLWEARDLVPKVALRVAKDHYEDGADELAASYVALVQESVEPGERSDDDALAWAAQSLLVSVLQRSGDPARADEIARDLAAHAIPIDLWRDDDPTLPDDSLAWHGGAFVGGIPPRRDERRLSFEDVHDYMNTLMADMQREQAAEDDGRG
;
A
#
# COMPACT_ATOMS: atom_id res chain seq x y z
N MET A 1 -19.85 24.55 -31.86
CA MET A 1 -20.29 23.16 -31.64
C MET A 1 -19.18 22.48 -30.88
N THR A 2 -19.53 22.13 -29.66
CA THR A 2 -18.88 21.34 -28.61
C THR A 2 -17.84 20.32 -29.08
N ASP A 3 -16.73 20.24 -28.34
CA ASP A 3 -16.51 19.11 -27.42
C ASP A 3 -15.46 19.52 -26.37
N GLU A 4 -15.95 20.00 -25.23
CA GLU A 4 -15.25 19.88 -23.95
C GLU A 4 -15.29 18.38 -23.60
N GLN A 5 -14.16 17.70 -23.75
CA GLN A 5 -13.98 16.38 -23.15
C GLN A 5 -13.87 16.58 -21.64
N THR A 6 -14.99 16.36 -20.96
CA THR A 6 -15.12 16.13 -19.53
C THR A 6 -14.24 14.95 -19.12
N SER A 7 -12.96 15.20 -18.87
CA SER A 7 -12.10 14.28 -18.13
C SER A 7 -12.21 14.61 -16.64
N GLY A 8 -13.27 14.07 -16.03
CA GLY A 8 -13.52 14.16 -14.61
C GLY A 8 -14.09 12.83 -14.15
N ALA A 9 -13.25 11.78 -14.16
CA ALA A 9 -13.59 10.53 -13.51
C ALA A 9 -13.66 10.78 -12.00
N LEU A 10 -14.83 10.53 -11.42
CA LEU A 10 -15.22 10.92 -10.08
C LEU A 10 -14.53 10.04 -9.04
N THR A 11 -13.38 10.48 -8.53
CA THR A 11 -12.84 9.97 -7.27
C THR A 11 -13.92 10.14 -6.19
N PRO A 12 -14.41 9.07 -5.52
CA PRO A 12 -15.29 9.25 -4.39
C PRO A 12 -14.50 9.98 -3.31
N THR A 13 -14.88 11.24 -3.05
CA THR A 13 -14.24 12.04 -2.01
C THR A 13 -14.36 11.33 -0.67
N ARG A 14 -13.42 11.54 0.26
CA ARG A 14 -13.50 11.03 1.64
C ARG A 14 -14.90 11.20 2.24
N ASP A 15 -15.50 12.36 2.01
CA ASP A 15 -16.85 12.69 2.49
C ASP A 15 -17.93 11.81 1.83
N ALA A 16 -17.78 11.43 0.56
CA ALA A 16 -18.66 10.48 -0.10
C ALA A 16 -18.51 9.08 0.48
N ALA A 17 -17.27 8.63 0.76
CA ALA A 17 -17.02 7.33 1.38
C ALA A 17 -17.61 7.24 2.79
N LEU A 18 -17.38 8.27 3.63
CA LEU A 18 -17.91 8.35 5.00
C LEU A 18 -19.43 8.53 5.06
N SER A 19 -20.05 9.04 4.00
CA SER A 19 -21.50 9.22 3.91
C SER A 19 -22.24 7.94 3.48
N ARG A 20 -21.51 6.88 3.12
CA ARG A 20 -22.13 5.61 2.76
C ARG A 20 -22.74 4.94 4.00
N PRO A 21 -23.98 4.44 3.93
CA PRO A 21 -24.62 3.77 5.07
C PRO A 21 -23.89 2.52 5.55
N ASP A 22 -23.08 1.91 4.68
CA ASP A 22 -22.31 0.69 4.93
C ASP A 22 -20.85 0.95 5.32
N PHE A 23 -20.47 2.22 5.58
CA PHE A 23 -19.11 2.54 6.00
C PHE A 23 -18.83 1.94 7.40
N PRO A 24 -17.77 1.12 7.57
CA PRO A 24 -17.50 0.37 8.79
C PRO A 24 -16.78 1.22 9.85
N VAL A 25 -17.46 2.28 10.32
CA VAL A 25 -16.95 3.28 11.28
C VAL A 25 -16.22 2.62 12.45
N ALA A 26 -16.87 1.68 13.14
CA ALA A 26 -16.34 1.08 14.36
C ALA A 26 -15.04 0.28 14.10
N ARG A 27 -14.95 -0.42 12.97
CA ARG A 27 -13.77 -1.21 12.60
C ARG A 27 -12.60 -0.30 12.23
N VAL A 28 -12.85 0.75 11.42
CA VAL A 28 -11.81 1.74 11.06
C VAL A 28 -11.32 2.49 12.31
N ALA A 29 -12.24 2.93 13.16
CA ALA A 29 -11.88 3.60 14.41
C ALA A 29 -11.04 2.71 15.32
N ARG A 30 -11.43 1.44 15.51
CA ARG A 30 -10.64 0.46 16.27
C ARG A 30 -9.25 0.28 15.69
N ARG A 31 -9.12 0.14 14.37
CA ARG A 31 -7.83 -0.03 13.68
C ARG A 31 -6.91 1.18 13.86
N LEU A 32 -7.47 2.38 13.95
CA LEU A 32 -6.73 3.63 14.18
C LEU A 32 -6.53 3.98 15.67
N GLY A 33 -7.03 3.14 16.59
CA GLY A 33 -7.02 3.43 18.02
C GLY A 33 -7.82 4.68 18.38
N LEU A 34 -8.89 4.97 17.63
CA LEU A 34 -9.83 6.05 17.91
C LEU A 34 -10.92 5.58 18.87
N ASP A 35 -11.36 6.49 19.74
CA ASP A 35 -12.43 6.24 20.71
C ASP A 35 -13.74 5.88 20.00
N PRO A 36 -14.34 4.70 20.29
CA PRO A 36 -15.60 4.27 19.69
C PRO A 36 -16.76 5.24 19.90
N GLU A 37 -16.86 5.90 21.07
CA GLU A 37 -17.99 6.79 21.38
C GLU A 37 -17.99 8.08 20.54
N GLY A 38 -16.83 8.46 19.99
CA GLY A 38 -16.64 9.65 19.15
C GLY A 38 -16.17 9.34 17.72
N ALA A 39 -16.18 8.08 17.30
CA ALA A 39 -15.55 7.60 16.07
C ALA A 39 -16.03 8.34 14.81
N GLU A 40 -17.34 8.54 14.65
CA GLU A 40 -17.90 9.21 13.47
C GLU A 40 -17.45 10.67 13.31
N LEU A 41 -17.28 11.38 14.42
CA LEU A 41 -16.79 12.76 14.40
C LEU A 41 -15.27 12.76 14.19
N ALA A 42 -14.56 11.88 14.88
CA ALA A 42 -13.11 11.76 14.74
C ALA A 42 -12.69 11.40 13.31
N LEU A 43 -13.41 10.51 12.62
CA LEU A 43 -13.10 10.12 11.24
C LEU A 43 -13.31 11.24 10.20
N ARG A 44 -14.11 12.26 10.54
CA ARG A 44 -14.30 13.47 9.73
C ARG A 44 -13.24 14.55 10.02
N ASP A 45 -12.50 14.41 11.11
CA ASP A 45 -11.41 15.31 11.49
C ASP A 45 -10.10 14.83 10.87
N ASP A 46 -9.68 15.52 9.81
CA ASP A 46 -8.54 15.15 8.99
C ASP A 46 -7.22 15.07 9.80
N GLU A 47 -6.96 16.09 10.62
CA GLU A 47 -5.74 16.18 11.40
C GLU A 47 -5.68 15.06 12.44
N ARG A 48 -6.81 14.78 13.08
CA ARG A 48 -6.91 13.70 14.07
C ARG A 48 -6.72 12.32 13.45
N VAL A 49 -7.30 12.08 12.27
CA VAL A 49 -7.11 10.79 11.56
C VAL A 49 -5.69 10.65 11.06
N ARG A 50 -5.10 11.71 10.48
CA ARG A 50 -3.72 11.66 10.01
C ARG A 50 -2.73 11.38 11.14
N ALA A 51 -2.92 11.98 12.31
CA ALA A 51 -2.12 11.68 13.49
C ALA A 51 -2.30 10.23 13.98
N ALA A 52 -3.54 9.72 13.96
CA ALA A 52 -3.83 8.34 14.31
C ALA A 52 -3.23 7.34 13.31
N LEU A 53 -3.26 7.66 12.02
CA LEU A 53 -2.63 6.90 10.94
C LEU A 53 -1.12 6.83 11.12
N ALA A 54 -0.45 7.97 11.30
CA ALA A 54 1.00 8.02 11.48
C ALA A 54 1.44 7.10 12.65
N ARG A 55 0.77 7.21 13.80
CA ARG A 55 1.03 6.34 14.96
C ARG A 55 0.77 4.86 14.65
N SER A 56 -0.33 4.53 13.98
CA SER A 56 -0.68 3.14 13.65
C SER A 56 0.30 2.53 12.65
N VAL A 57 0.82 3.33 11.72
CA VAL A 57 1.86 2.94 10.77
C VAL A 57 3.18 2.69 11.49
N GLU A 58 3.59 3.56 12.41
CA GLU A 58 4.78 3.34 13.23
C GLU A 58 4.69 2.04 14.05
N GLU A 59 3.54 1.80 14.70
CA GLU A 59 3.30 0.58 15.45
C GLU A 59 3.31 -0.66 14.56
N PHE A 60 2.70 -0.58 13.37
CA PHE A 60 2.72 -1.65 12.37
C PHE A 60 4.14 -1.98 11.91
N LEU A 61 4.94 -0.98 11.54
CA LEU A 61 6.31 -1.20 11.04
C LEU A 61 7.18 -1.83 12.13
N ALA A 62 7.08 -1.36 13.38
CA ALA A 62 7.81 -1.94 14.50
C ALA A 62 7.39 -3.39 14.79
N ALA A 63 6.09 -3.68 14.75
CA ALA A 63 5.57 -5.04 14.92
C ALA A 63 6.01 -5.98 13.78
N ASP A 64 6.07 -5.48 12.54
CA ASP A 64 6.47 -6.27 11.39
C ASP A 64 7.99 -6.54 11.39
N ASP A 65 8.79 -5.56 11.80
CA ASP A 65 10.23 -5.74 12.05
C ASP A 65 10.50 -6.78 13.16
N ASP A 66 9.71 -6.74 14.24
CA ASP A 66 9.76 -7.76 15.29
C ASP A 66 9.44 -9.16 14.73
N ARG A 67 8.36 -9.28 13.96
CA ARG A 67 7.93 -10.54 13.33
C ARG A 67 9.00 -11.09 12.39
N ARG A 68 9.55 -10.27 11.48
CA ARG A 68 10.57 -10.70 10.51
C ARG A 68 11.89 -11.08 11.17
N ALA A 69 12.22 -10.46 12.30
CA ALA A 69 13.33 -10.87 13.15
C ALA A 69 13.04 -12.12 14.01
N GLY A 70 11.85 -12.72 13.92
CA GLY A 70 11.44 -13.88 14.69
C GLY A 70 11.20 -13.60 16.18
N ARG A 71 10.99 -12.34 16.56
CA ARG A 71 10.67 -11.93 17.94
C ARG A 71 9.19 -12.21 18.23
N PRO A 72 8.83 -12.53 19.50
CA PRO A 72 7.43 -12.75 19.85
C PRO A 72 6.62 -11.45 19.75
N PRO A 73 5.32 -11.53 19.43
CA PRO A 73 4.45 -10.36 19.32
C PRO A 73 4.36 -9.63 20.66
N SER A 74 4.51 -8.30 20.62
CA SER A 74 4.58 -7.42 21.80
C SER A 74 3.45 -6.39 21.88
N SER A 75 2.68 -6.23 20.80
CA SER A 75 1.54 -5.30 20.68
C SER A 75 0.23 -6.01 20.37
N GLU A 76 -0.90 -5.35 20.63
CA GLU A 76 -2.22 -5.86 20.24
C GLU A 76 -2.35 -6.00 18.72
N LEU A 77 -1.74 -5.07 17.98
CA LEU A 77 -1.70 -5.10 16.52
C LEU A 77 -0.98 -6.35 15.99
N ALA A 78 0.12 -6.77 16.62
CA ALA A 78 0.88 -7.96 16.23
C ALA A 78 0.15 -9.28 16.54
N LEU A 79 -0.87 -9.25 17.39
CA LEU A 79 -1.72 -10.40 17.73
C LEU A 79 -2.98 -10.50 16.86
N ASP A 80 -3.22 -9.51 15.99
CA ASP A 80 -4.34 -9.51 15.07
C ASP A 80 -4.22 -10.68 14.08
N PRO A 81 -5.30 -11.46 13.85
CA PRO A 81 -5.26 -12.62 12.95
C PRO A 81 -4.94 -12.26 11.49
N ASP A 82 -5.19 -11.02 11.08
CA ASP A 82 -4.90 -10.53 9.73
C ASP A 82 -3.47 -9.98 9.61
N PHE A 83 -2.69 -10.00 10.70
CA PHE A 83 -1.32 -9.50 10.71
C PHE A 83 -0.36 -10.50 10.03
N PRO A 84 0.58 -10.04 9.17
CA PRO A 84 0.85 -8.64 8.84
C PRO A 84 0.03 -8.09 7.68
N THR A 85 -0.26 -8.93 6.67
CA THR A 85 -0.66 -8.47 5.33
C THR A 85 -1.98 -7.72 5.35
N GLY A 86 -3.04 -8.29 5.94
CA GLY A 86 -4.36 -7.66 5.98
C GLY A 86 -4.38 -6.35 6.79
N VAL A 87 -3.59 -6.29 7.86
CA VAL A 87 -3.41 -5.04 8.64
C VAL A 87 -2.71 -3.98 7.79
N GLY A 88 -1.62 -4.33 7.10
CA GLY A 88 -0.89 -3.43 6.21
C GLY A 88 -1.77 -2.91 5.07
N MET A 89 -2.55 -3.78 4.43
CA MET A 89 -3.50 -3.40 3.38
C MET A 89 -4.55 -2.40 3.89
N ALA A 90 -5.10 -2.63 5.10
CA ALA A 90 -6.06 -1.71 5.70
C ALA A 90 -5.44 -0.34 6.00
N LEU A 91 -4.19 -0.30 6.47
CA LEU A 91 -3.46 0.95 6.71
C LEU A 91 -3.16 1.71 5.42
N VAL A 92 -2.76 1.01 4.34
CA VAL A 92 -2.59 1.63 3.01
C VAL A 92 -3.90 2.22 2.52
N GLY A 93 -4.99 1.46 2.58
CA GLY A 93 -6.31 1.92 2.15
C GLY A 93 -6.78 3.16 2.92
N ALA A 94 -6.55 3.18 4.24
CA ALA A 94 -6.85 4.34 5.06
C ALA A 94 -5.91 5.53 4.74
N ALA A 95 -4.61 5.33 4.57
CA ALA A 95 -3.69 6.39 4.19
C ALA A 95 -4.07 7.02 2.83
N VAL A 96 -4.50 6.22 1.86
CA VAL A 96 -5.02 6.71 0.56
C VAL A 96 -6.32 7.50 0.75
N LEU A 97 -7.26 6.99 1.53
CA LEU A 97 -8.57 7.62 1.75
C LEU A 97 -8.48 8.99 2.44
N TRP A 98 -7.52 9.17 3.34
CA TRP A 98 -7.25 10.44 4.04
C TRP A 98 -6.07 11.22 3.42
N GLU A 99 -5.67 10.90 2.20
CA GLU A 99 -4.61 11.60 1.45
C GLU A 99 -3.26 11.73 2.21
N ALA A 100 -2.99 10.82 3.15
CA ALA A 100 -1.74 10.73 3.89
C ALA A 100 -0.68 9.98 3.05
N ARG A 101 -0.40 10.52 1.85
CA ARG A 101 0.44 9.88 0.83
C ARG A 101 1.86 9.59 1.30
N ASP A 102 2.38 10.41 2.20
CA ASP A 102 3.70 10.25 2.81
C ASP A 102 3.85 8.95 3.63
N LEU A 103 2.74 8.37 4.09
CA LEU A 103 2.74 7.12 4.85
C LEU A 103 2.63 5.87 3.96
N VAL A 104 2.18 6.03 2.72
CA VAL A 104 1.86 4.91 1.81
C VAL A 104 3.10 4.10 1.42
N PRO A 105 4.22 4.69 0.96
CA PRO A 105 5.37 3.94 0.43
C PRO A 105 5.90 2.86 1.36
N LYS A 106 6.07 3.18 2.65
CA LYS A 106 6.63 2.26 3.65
C LYS A 106 5.73 1.04 3.85
N VAL A 107 4.44 1.25 4.06
CA VAL A 107 3.49 0.15 4.32
C VAL A 107 3.24 -0.64 3.04
N ALA A 108 3.05 0.03 1.91
CA ALA A 108 2.79 -0.62 0.62
C ALA A 108 3.95 -1.52 0.19
N LEU A 109 5.22 -1.11 0.42
CA LEU A 109 6.36 -1.96 0.13
C LEU A 109 6.35 -3.24 0.99
N ARG A 110 6.00 -3.14 2.28
CA ARG A 110 5.91 -4.30 3.19
C ARG A 110 4.85 -5.30 2.73
N VAL A 111 3.67 -4.80 2.37
CA VAL A 111 2.57 -5.61 1.80
C VAL A 111 2.96 -6.23 0.46
N ALA A 112 3.68 -5.50 -0.39
CA ALA A 112 4.17 -6.04 -1.66
C ALA A 112 5.12 -7.22 -1.46
N LYS A 113 6.02 -7.14 -0.47
CA LYS A 113 6.93 -8.23 -0.11
C LYS A 113 6.15 -9.46 0.35
N ASP A 114 5.21 -9.29 1.28
CA ASP A 114 4.43 -10.41 1.81
C ASP A 114 3.64 -11.11 0.67
N HIS A 115 2.99 -10.35 -0.22
CA HIS A 115 2.34 -10.93 -1.40
C HIS A 115 3.32 -11.62 -2.36
N TYR A 116 4.52 -11.06 -2.55
CA TYR A 116 5.54 -11.75 -3.33
C TYR A 116 5.95 -13.06 -2.65
N GLU A 117 6.18 -13.09 -1.35
CA GLU A 117 6.54 -14.32 -0.63
C GLU A 117 5.43 -15.38 -0.71
N ASP A 118 4.16 -14.96 -0.69
CA ASP A 118 2.99 -15.83 -0.85
C ASP A 118 2.73 -16.29 -2.29
N GLY A 119 3.51 -15.82 -3.27
CA GLY A 119 3.34 -16.15 -4.69
C GLY A 119 2.24 -15.37 -5.41
N ALA A 120 1.66 -14.35 -4.77
CA ALA A 120 0.65 -13.47 -5.35
C ALA A 120 1.29 -12.32 -6.16
N ASP A 121 2.01 -12.68 -7.24
CA ASP A 121 2.79 -11.76 -8.07
C ASP A 121 2.01 -10.54 -8.57
N GLU A 122 0.75 -10.72 -8.96
CA GLU A 122 -0.08 -9.63 -9.46
C GLU A 122 -0.36 -8.59 -8.37
N LEU A 123 -0.67 -9.04 -7.14
CA LEU A 123 -0.88 -8.16 -5.99
C LEU A 123 0.42 -7.49 -5.57
N ALA A 124 1.53 -8.23 -5.56
CA ALA A 124 2.85 -7.65 -5.29
C ALA A 124 3.19 -6.52 -6.27
N ALA A 125 3.01 -6.74 -7.59
CA ALA A 125 3.21 -5.71 -8.61
C ALA A 125 2.29 -4.50 -8.43
N SER A 126 1.06 -4.72 -7.95
CA SER A 126 0.08 -3.67 -7.69
C SER A 126 0.54 -2.72 -6.59
N TYR A 127 1.00 -3.27 -5.46
CA TYR A 127 1.53 -2.48 -4.36
C TYR A 127 2.88 -1.83 -4.72
N VAL A 128 3.72 -2.48 -5.53
CA VAL A 128 4.93 -1.85 -6.09
C VAL A 128 4.59 -0.60 -6.90
N ALA A 129 3.58 -0.67 -7.77
CA ALA A 129 3.13 0.49 -8.54
C ALA A 129 2.64 1.61 -7.62
N LEU A 130 1.87 1.28 -6.58
CA LEU A 130 1.40 2.24 -5.59
C LEU A 130 2.53 2.95 -4.85
N VAL A 131 3.60 2.24 -4.49
CA VAL A 131 4.81 2.87 -3.91
C VAL A 131 5.38 3.89 -4.88
N GLN A 132 5.57 3.52 -6.14
CA GLN A 132 6.18 4.37 -7.16
C GLN A 132 5.34 5.63 -7.46
N GLU A 133 4.02 5.50 -7.43
CA GLU A 133 3.08 6.63 -7.61
C GLU A 133 3.02 7.57 -6.40
N SER A 134 3.37 7.07 -5.22
CA SER A 134 3.28 7.83 -3.96
C SER A 134 4.57 8.55 -3.58
N VAL A 135 5.69 8.26 -4.25
CA VAL A 135 6.99 8.89 -4.00
C VAL A 135 7.20 10.07 -4.94
N GLU A 136 7.59 11.21 -4.38
CA GLU A 136 8.02 12.38 -5.14
C GLU A 136 9.56 12.37 -5.31
N PRO A 137 10.08 12.25 -6.55
CA PRO A 137 11.50 12.17 -6.83
C PRO A 137 12.35 13.27 -6.20
N GLY A 138 13.34 12.89 -5.38
CA GLY A 138 14.36 13.80 -4.86
C GLY A 138 13.89 14.75 -3.76
N GLU A 139 12.66 14.62 -3.28
CA GLU A 139 12.19 15.38 -2.10
C GLU A 139 12.77 14.80 -0.80
N ARG A 140 12.83 13.47 -0.69
CA ARG A 140 13.29 12.75 0.51
C ARG A 140 14.10 11.51 0.12
N SER A 141 15.32 11.41 0.65
CA SER A 141 16.21 10.27 0.36
C SER A 141 15.63 8.93 0.80
N ASP A 142 14.86 8.88 1.89
CA ASP A 142 14.20 7.66 2.36
C ASP A 142 13.13 7.20 1.36
N ASP A 143 12.41 8.14 0.76
CA ASP A 143 11.33 7.84 -0.20
C ASP A 143 11.92 7.35 -1.53
N ASP A 144 13.06 7.93 -1.94
CA ASP A 144 13.84 7.43 -3.07
C ASP A 144 14.34 5.99 -2.81
N ALA A 145 14.79 5.68 -1.60
CA ALA A 145 15.21 4.32 -1.23
C ALA A 145 14.05 3.32 -1.32
N LEU A 146 12.85 3.71 -0.88
CA LEU A 146 11.64 2.91 -0.99
C LEU A 146 11.23 2.68 -2.45
N ALA A 147 11.31 3.71 -3.30
CA ALA A 147 10.99 3.59 -4.72
C ALA A 147 11.97 2.66 -5.45
N TRP A 148 13.26 2.78 -5.16
CA TRP A 148 14.29 1.90 -5.69
C TRP A 148 14.14 0.46 -5.19
N ALA A 149 13.83 0.28 -3.90
CA ALA A 149 13.51 -1.04 -3.35
C ALA A 149 12.29 -1.65 -4.06
N ALA A 150 11.24 -0.88 -4.33
CA ALA A 150 10.08 -1.34 -5.09
C ALA A 150 10.43 -1.77 -6.53
N GLN A 151 11.32 -1.04 -7.23
CA GLN A 151 11.82 -1.47 -8.55
C GLN A 151 12.63 -2.77 -8.48
N SER A 152 13.48 -2.93 -7.46
CA SER A 152 14.22 -4.18 -7.27
C SER A 152 13.31 -5.38 -6.97
N LEU A 153 12.21 -5.17 -6.24
CA LEU A 153 11.16 -6.17 -6.05
C LEU A 153 10.47 -6.51 -7.38
N LEU A 154 10.18 -5.50 -8.21
CA LEU A 154 9.51 -5.67 -9.50
C LEU A 154 10.29 -6.60 -10.43
N VAL A 155 11.63 -6.53 -10.42
CA VAL A 155 12.48 -7.48 -11.14
C VAL A 155 12.15 -8.92 -10.73
N SER A 156 12.12 -9.18 -9.42
CA SER A 156 11.88 -10.51 -8.86
C SER A 156 10.46 -11.02 -9.18
N VAL A 157 9.47 -10.13 -9.14
CA VAL A 157 8.08 -10.40 -9.54
C VAL A 157 7.97 -10.75 -11.03
N LEU A 158 8.62 -9.97 -11.91
CA LEU A 158 8.56 -10.18 -13.36
C LEU A 158 9.31 -11.44 -13.80
N GLN A 159 10.44 -11.75 -13.18
CA GLN A 159 11.17 -12.99 -13.42
C GLN A 159 10.31 -14.22 -13.08
N ARG A 160 9.56 -14.16 -11.99
CA ARG A 160 8.68 -15.27 -11.57
C ARG A 160 7.42 -15.37 -12.40
N SER A 161 6.80 -14.24 -12.74
CA SER A 161 5.55 -14.18 -13.51
C SER A 161 5.73 -14.42 -15.02
N GLY A 162 6.98 -14.45 -15.51
CA GLY A 162 7.32 -14.89 -16.87
C GLY A 162 7.56 -13.78 -17.88
N ASP A 163 7.94 -12.58 -17.43
CA ASP A 163 8.36 -11.46 -18.29
C ASP A 163 9.86 -11.10 -18.06
N PRO A 164 10.80 -11.99 -18.46
CA PRO A 164 12.22 -11.79 -18.20
C PRO A 164 12.83 -10.63 -18.99
N ALA A 165 12.30 -10.32 -20.18
CA ALA A 165 12.79 -9.21 -20.98
C ALA A 165 12.58 -7.88 -20.27
N ARG A 166 11.40 -7.71 -19.66
CA ARG A 166 11.08 -6.51 -18.88
C ARG A 166 11.83 -6.47 -17.54
N ALA A 167 12.01 -7.62 -16.91
CA ALA A 167 12.87 -7.72 -15.73
C ALA A 167 14.32 -7.29 -16.02
N ASP A 168 14.88 -7.70 -17.17
CA ASP A 168 16.23 -7.34 -17.61
C ASP A 168 16.39 -5.85 -17.94
N GLU A 169 15.32 -5.19 -18.41
CA GLU A 169 15.31 -3.73 -18.60
C GLU A 169 15.46 -3.00 -17.26
N ILE A 170 14.65 -3.38 -16.26
CA ILE A 170 14.73 -2.80 -14.91
C ILE A 170 16.07 -3.13 -14.25
N ALA A 171 16.56 -4.37 -14.36
CA ALA A 171 17.83 -4.77 -13.77
C ALA A 171 19.01 -3.97 -14.33
N ARG A 172 18.99 -3.63 -15.62
CA ARG A 172 19.98 -2.73 -16.23
C ARG A 172 19.87 -1.30 -15.72
N ASP A 173 18.64 -0.82 -15.50
CA ASP A 173 18.39 0.50 -14.94
C ASP A 173 18.92 0.61 -13.49
N LEU A 174 18.61 -0.37 -12.65
CA LEU A 174 19.15 -0.49 -11.29
C LEU A 174 20.69 -0.47 -11.29
N ALA A 175 21.31 -1.28 -12.15
CA ALA A 175 22.77 -1.33 -12.28
C ALA A 175 23.37 0.00 -12.76
N ALA A 176 22.69 0.72 -13.66
CA ALA A 176 23.14 2.02 -14.14
C ALA A 176 23.11 3.11 -13.03
N HIS A 177 22.26 2.92 -12.02
CA HIS A 177 22.09 3.82 -10.89
C HIS A 177 22.74 3.31 -9.59
N ALA A 178 23.59 2.27 -9.68
CA ALA A 178 24.28 1.64 -8.55
C ALA A 178 23.35 1.05 -7.47
N ILE A 179 22.13 0.67 -7.85
CA ILE A 179 21.13 0.11 -6.94
C ILE A 179 21.26 -1.42 -6.87
N PRO A 180 21.35 -2.01 -5.67
CA PRO A 180 21.36 -3.47 -5.50
C PRO A 180 20.08 -4.12 -6.03
N ILE A 181 20.23 -5.24 -6.76
CA ILE A 181 19.10 -5.99 -7.34
C ILE A 181 18.19 -6.63 -6.28
N ASP A 182 18.71 -6.79 -5.07
CA ASP A 182 18.07 -7.39 -3.91
C ASP A 182 17.77 -6.38 -2.80
N LEU A 183 17.85 -5.07 -3.07
CA LEU A 183 17.53 -3.99 -2.11
C LEU A 183 16.16 -4.18 -1.44
N TRP A 184 15.17 -4.73 -2.16
CA TRP A 184 13.84 -5.01 -1.62
C TRP A 184 13.84 -5.94 -0.41
N ARG A 185 14.90 -6.73 -0.20
CA ARG A 185 14.99 -7.61 0.97
C ARG A 185 15.21 -6.84 2.26
N ASP A 186 15.73 -5.63 2.18
CA ASP A 186 15.94 -4.78 3.35
C ASP A 186 14.61 -4.26 3.87
N ASP A 187 14.34 -4.51 5.15
CA ASP A 187 13.14 -4.05 5.84
C ASP A 187 13.05 -2.52 5.88
N ASP A 188 14.17 -1.86 6.12
CA ASP A 188 14.32 -0.40 6.04
C ASP A 188 15.42 -0.07 5.01
N PRO A 189 15.07 0.03 3.72
CA PRO A 189 16.05 0.15 2.65
C PRO A 189 16.78 1.50 2.73
N THR A 190 18.09 1.47 2.51
CA THR A 190 18.94 2.67 2.40
C THR A 190 19.73 2.63 1.11
N LEU A 191 19.95 3.80 0.50
CA LEU A 191 20.70 3.89 -0.74
C LEU A 191 22.22 3.96 -0.47
N PRO A 192 23.04 3.30 -1.29
CA PRO A 192 24.47 3.57 -1.36
C PRO A 192 24.80 5.05 -1.59
N ASP A 193 25.93 5.53 -1.05
CA ASP A 193 26.36 6.94 -1.15
C ASP A 193 26.49 7.46 -2.60
N ASP A 194 26.76 6.57 -3.56
CA ASP A 194 26.93 6.87 -4.98
C ASP A 194 25.66 6.66 -5.82
N SER A 195 24.56 6.24 -5.18
CA SER A 195 23.28 6.09 -5.85
C SER A 195 22.69 7.45 -6.23
N LEU A 196 21.99 7.46 -7.35
CA LEU A 196 21.26 8.64 -7.80
C LEU A 196 19.88 8.69 -7.15
N ALA A 197 19.36 9.91 -7.00
CA ALA A 197 17.99 10.15 -6.62
C ALA A 197 17.03 9.39 -7.54
N TRP A 198 15.90 8.98 -7.00
CA TRP A 198 14.83 8.38 -7.78
C TRP A 198 14.43 9.34 -8.91
N HIS A 199 14.11 8.82 -10.09
CA HIS A 199 13.76 9.63 -11.27
C HIS A 199 12.40 9.26 -11.88
N GLY A 200 11.55 8.54 -11.13
CA GLY A 200 10.27 8.02 -11.65
C GLY A 200 10.37 6.66 -12.35
N GLY A 201 11.55 6.03 -12.34
CA GLY A 201 11.79 4.67 -12.84
C GLY A 201 11.79 4.51 -14.36
N ALA A 202 12.17 3.33 -14.83
CA ALA A 202 12.14 2.97 -16.26
C ALA A 202 10.72 3.00 -16.88
N PHE A 203 9.66 3.02 -16.05
CA PHE A 203 8.25 3.04 -16.47
C PHE A 203 7.55 4.36 -16.21
N VAL A 204 8.06 5.44 -16.82
CA VAL A 204 7.25 6.63 -17.07
C VAL A 204 6.21 6.28 -18.15
N GLY A 205 5.07 5.68 -17.77
CA GLY A 205 3.92 5.51 -18.66
C GLY A 205 3.11 4.21 -18.62
N GLY A 206 3.20 3.37 -17.58
CA GLY A 206 2.21 2.30 -17.42
C GLY A 206 2.64 1.15 -16.53
N ILE A 207 1.77 0.90 -15.54
CA ILE A 207 1.62 -0.36 -14.80
C ILE A 207 1.89 -1.53 -15.75
N PRO A 208 2.69 -2.54 -15.35
CA PRO A 208 2.83 -3.77 -16.12
C PRO A 208 1.43 -4.28 -16.50
N PRO A 209 1.13 -4.51 -17.80
CA PRO A 209 -0.20 -4.94 -18.19
C PRO A 209 -0.51 -6.26 -17.51
N ARG A 210 -1.58 -6.28 -16.70
CA ARG A 210 -2.16 -7.53 -16.24
C ARG A 210 -2.53 -8.41 -17.43
N ARG A 211 -2.49 -9.72 -17.22
CA ARG A 211 -2.85 -10.71 -18.25
C ARG A 211 -4.34 -10.65 -18.66
N ASP A 212 -5.17 -9.89 -17.94
CA ASP A 212 -6.60 -9.65 -18.18
C ASP A 212 -6.90 -8.23 -18.70
N GLU A 213 -5.88 -7.48 -19.15
CA GLU A 213 -5.99 -6.12 -19.72
C GLU A 213 -6.57 -5.04 -18.75
N ARG A 214 -6.81 -5.36 -17.48
CA ARG A 214 -7.27 -4.38 -16.48
C ARG A 214 -6.09 -3.68 -15.83
N ARG A 215 -5.80 -2.46 -16.27
CA ARG A 215 -4.84 -1.56 -15.60
C ARG A 215 -5.38 -1.24 -14.22
N LEU A 216 -4.57 -1.43 -13.18
CA LEU A 216 -4.86 -0.89 -11.85
C LEU A 216 -4.78 0.64 -11.83
N SER A 217 -5.74 1.33 -12.42
CA SER A 217 -5.86 2.75 -12.10
C SER A 217 -6.15 2.89 -10.59
N PHE A 218 -5.98 4.10 -10.06
CA PHE A 218 -6.48 4.47 -8.73
C PHE A 218 -7.93 3.99 -8.47
N GLU A 219 -8.73 3.88 -9.53
CA GLU A 219 -10.08 3.30 -9.58
C GLU A 219 -10.14 1.81 -9.22
N ASP A 220 -9.20 0.99 -9.71
CA ASP A 220 -9.13 -0.45 -9.44
C ASP A 220 -8.65 -0.73 -8.00
N VAL A 221 -7.81 0.13 -7.40
CA VAL A 221 -7.46 0.04 -5.96
C VAL A 221 -8.71 0.33 -5.13
N HIS A 222 -9.55 1.27 -5.56
CA HIS A 222 -10.84 1.54 -4.95
C HIS A 222 -11.86 0.41 -5.15
N ASP A 223 -11.90 -0.24 -6.31
CA ASP A 223 -12.75 -1.41 -6.54
C ASP A 223 -12.27 -2.65 -5.77
N TYR A 224 -10.96 -2.81 -5.64
CA TYR A 224 -10.37 -3.78 -4.74
C TYR A 224 -10.69 -3.44 -3.29
N MET A 225 -10.65 -2.17 -2.88
CA MET A 225 -11.12 -1.73 -1.57
C MET A 225 -12.61 -2.00 -1.37
N ASN A 226 -13.45 -1.79 -2.37
CA ASN A 226 -14.87 -2.14 -2.29
C ASN A 226 -15.06 -3.65 -2.12
N THR A 227 -14.22 -4.46 -2.78
CA THR A 227 -14.22 -5.92 -2.65
C THR A 227 -13.72 -6.36 -1.28
N LEU A 228 -12.60 -5.81 -0.80
CA LEU A 228 -12.08 -6.03 0.54
C LEU A 228 -13.12 -5.65 1.60
N MET A 229 -13.83 -4.53 1.40
CA MET A 229 -14.90 -4.07 2.28
C MET A 229 -16.12 -5.00 2.24
N ALA A 230 -16.47 -5.53 1.07
CA ALA A 230 -17.52 -6.54 0.91
C ALA A 230 -17.14 -7.89 1.55
N ASP A 231 -15.87 -8.26 1.51
CA ASP A 231 -15.35 -9.49 2.11
C ASP A 231 -15.31 -9.37 3.64
N MET A 232 -14.85 -8.22 4.14
CA MET A 232 -14.91 -7.85 5.56
C MET A 232 -16.34 -7.73 6.10
N GLN A 233 -17.32 -7.38 5.26
CA GLN A 233 -18.76 -7.41 5.61
C GLN A 233 -19.27 -8.84 5.78
N ARG A 234 -18.83 -9.78 4.92
CA ARG A 234 -19.17 -11.20 5.05
C ARG A 234 -18.61 -11.81 6.33
N GLU A 235 -17.42 -11.40 6.74
CA GLU A 235 -16.81 -11.81 8.01
C GLU A 235 -17.55 -11.22 9.22
N GLN A 236 -17.96 -9.95 9.16
CA GLN A 236 -18.78 -9.33 10.22
C GLN A 236 -20.12 -10.06 10.40
N ALA A 237 -20.79 -10.40 9.29
CA ALA A 237 -22.04 -11.17 9.35
C ALA A 237 -21.83 -12.56 9.97
N ALA A 238 -20.68 -13.19 9.71
CA ALA A 238 -20.33 -14.48 10.30
C ALA A 238 -19.97 -14.39 11.80
N GLU A 239 -19.34 -13.30 12.24
CA GLU A 239 -19.04 -13.04 13.66
C GLU A 239 -20.29 -12.71 14.48
N ASP A 240 -21.26 -12.01 13.87
CA ASP A 240 -22.53 -11.66 14.51
C ASP A 240 -23.51 -12.85 14.55
N ASP A 241 -23.55 -13.70 13.52
CA ASP A 241 -24.35 -14.96 13.52
C ASP A 241 -23.77 -16.03 14.47
N GLY A 242 -22.45 -16.03 14.70
CA GLY A 242 -21.79 -16.96 15.64
C GLY A 242 -22.00 -16.63 17.12
N ARG A 243 -22.59 -15.48 17.44
CA ARG A 243 -22.91 -15.01 18.80
C ARG A 243 -24.42 -15.00 19.11
N GLY A 244 -25.26 -15.52 18.20
CA GLY A 244 -26.70 -15.70 18.37
C GLY A 244 -27.12 -16.99 19.05
#